data_AF-A0A7S4W0I7-F1
#
_entry.id   AF-A0A7S4W0I7-F1
#
_cell.length_a   1.000
_cell.length_b   1.000
_cell.length_c   1.000
_cell.angle_alpha   90.00
_cell.angle_beta   90.00
_cell.angle_gamma   90.00
#
_symmetry.space_group_name_H-M   'P 1'
#
loop_
_entity.id
_entity.type
_entity.pdbx_description
1 polymer ?
#
loop_
_entity_poly.entity_id
_entity_poly.type
_entity_poly.pdbx_seq_one_letter_code
_entity_poly.pdbx_strand_id
1 'polypeptide(L)'
;KAKTVLVLYAHAFHHVKPLQSFSKPILEGYQSGMRTGDKEFGMWCLLFSVGVIHMTGKPLKVIEEQCQVSITQMVELKEEDQASMQRMYWQLYLNLMGSSNNTVELSGKAMDEKEVVFTPFS
;
A
#
# COMPACT_ATOMS: atom_id res chain seq x y z
N LYS A 1 -6.65 -17.50 1.94
CA LYS A 1 -7.37 -16.48 2.76
C LYS A 1 -6.94 -15.06 2.39
N ALA A 2 -5.63 -14.77 2.24
CA ALA A 2 -5.12 -13.46 1.84
C ALA A 2 -5.80 -12.89 0.59
N LYS A 3 -5.81 -13.64 -0.52
CA LYS A 3 -6.54 -13.28 -1.76
C LYS A 3 -8.01 -12.91 -1.54
N THR A 4 -8.76 -13.75 -0.82
CA THR A 4 -10.19 -13.50 -0.55
C THR A 4 -10.40 -12.22 0.26
N VAL A 5 -9.57 -11.99 1.28
CA VAL A 5 -9.61 -10.77 2.09
C VAL A 5 -9.34 -9.56 1.20
N LEU A 6 -8.27 -9.59 0.40
CA LEU A 6 -7.91 -8.51 -0.50
C LEU A 6 -9.08 -8.18 -1.42
N VAL A 7 -9.58 -9.14 -2.20
CA VAL A 7 -10.62 -8.91 -3.20
C VAL A 7 -11.87 -8.31 -2.58
N LEU A 8 -12.33 -8.85 -1.44
CA LEU A 8 -13.55 -8.37 -0.80
C LEU A 8 -13.39 -6.98 -0.20
N TYR A 9 -12.32 -6.75 0.56
CA TYR A 9 -12.15 -5.49 1.30
C TYR A 9 -11.59 -4.36 0.45
N ALA A 10 -10.77 -4.64 -0.56
CA ALA A 10 -10.28 -3.63 -1.49
C ALA A 10 -11.35 -3.19 -2.51
N HIS A 11 -12.12 -4.14 -3.05
CA HIS A 11 -12.91 -3.86 -4.26
C HIS A 11 -14.43 -3.96 -4.10
N ALA A 12 -14.96 -4.59 -3.05
CA ALA A 12 -16.41 -4.79 -2.91
C ALA A 12 -17.00 -4.13 -1.67
N PHE A 13 -16.40 -4.33 -0.51
CA PHE A 13 -17.04 -4.03 0.78
C PHE A 13 -17.09 -2.55 1.11
N HIS A 14 -16.32 -1.69 0.44
CA HIS A 14 -16.33 -0.25 0.71
C HIS A 14 -17.70 0.40 0.43
N HIS A 15 -18.55 -0.23 -0.40
CA HIS A 15 -19.92 0.22 -0.64
C HIS A 15 -20.91 -0.17 0.46
N VAL A 16 -20.59 -1.16 1.30
CA VAL A 16 -21.55 -1.77 2.24
C VAL A 16 -21.03 -1.84 3.68
N LYS A 17 -19.77 -1.47 3.92
CA LYS A 17 -19.12 -1.47 5.24
C LYS A 17 -18.26 -0.21 5.41
N PRO A 18 -18.19 0.35 6.63
CA PRO A 18 -17.34 1.48 6.92
C PRO A 18 -15.85 1.10 6.86
N LEU A 19 -15.00 1.97 6.32
CA LEU A 19 -13.56 1.69 6.15
C LEU A 19 -12.83 1.38 7.46
N GLN A 20 -13.29 1.92 8.59
CA GLN A 20 -12.76 1.63 9.92
C GLN A 20 -12.87 0.14 10.28
N SER A 21 -13.82 -0.61 9.70
CA SER A 21 -13.93 -2.05 9.92
C SER A 21 -12.93 -2.88 9.12
N PHE A 22 -12.09 -2.26 8.28
CA PHE A 22 -11.25 -2.97 7.31
C PHE A 22 -9.87 -3.28 7.88
N SER A 23 -9.42 -2.52 8.88
CA SER A 23 -8.08 -2.65 9.46
C SER A 23 -7.78 -4.07 9.95
N LYS A 24 -8.69 -4.66 10.73
CA LYS A 24 -8.50 -6.02 11.28
C LYS A 24 -8.51 -7.09 10.16
N PRO A 25 -9.52 -7.17 9.29
CA PRO A 25 -9.53 -8.15 8.21
C PRO A 25 -8.32 -8.08 7.29
N ILE A 26 -7.92 -6.88 6.86
CA ILE A 26 -6.77 -6.68 5.99
C ILE A 26 -5.48 -7.16 6.67
N LEU A 27 -5.29 -6.85 7.95
CA LEU A 27 -4.14 -7.33 8.72
C LEU A 27 -4.13 -8.86 8.85
N GLU A 28 -5.29 -9.49 9.06
CA GLU A 28 -5.41 -10.96 9.05
C GLU A 28 -5.10 -11.55 7.68
N GLY A 29 -5.44 -10.85 6.59
CA GLY A 29 -5.08 -11.21 5.22
C GLY A 29 -3.57 -11.26 5.04
N TYR A 30 -2.88 -10.19 5.43
CA TYR A 30 -1.42 -10.11 5.43
C TYR A 30 -0.79 -11.24 6.26
N GLN A 31 -1.19 -11.39 7.53
CA GLN A 31 -0.65 -12.43 8.40
C GLN A 31 -0.92 -13.85 7.87
N SER A 32 -2.06 -14.07 7.24
CA SER A 32 -2.35 -15.35 6.59
C SER A 32 -1.41 -15.58 5.42
N GLY A 33 -1.20 -14.59 4.55
CA GLY A 33 -0.30 -14.70 3.39
C GLY A 33 1.12 -15.06 3.82
N MET A 34 1.63 -14.33 4.81
CA MET A 34 2.97 -14.59 5.38
C MET A 34 3.10 -16.00 5.95
N ARG A 35 2.08 -16.49 6.66
CA ARG A 35 2.11 -17.84 7.27
C ARG A 35 1.99 -18.97 6.25
N THR A 36 1.28 -18.77 5.15
CA THR A 36 1.04 -19.82 4.14
C THR A 36 1.99 -19.75 2.95
N GLY A 37 2.93 -18.80 2.93
CA GLY A 37 3.82 -18.57 1.79
C GLY A 37 3.16 -17.86 0.60
N ASP A 38 1.92 -17.38 0.77
CA ASP A 38 1.19 -16.58 -0.22
C ASP A 38 1.63 -15.11 -0.08
N LYS A 39 2.90 -14.86 -0.44
CA LYS A 39 3.59 -13.58 -0.24
C LYS A 39 2.96 -12.48 -1.07
N GLU A 40 2.64 -12.75 -2.33
CA GLU A 40 2.05 -11.79 -3.27
C GLU A 40 0.77 -11.17 -2.68
N PHE A 41 -0.22 -11.99 -2.32
CA PHE A 41 -1.45 -11.49 -1.72
C PHE A 41 -1.24 -10.98 -0.29
N GLY A 42 -0.22 -11.47 0.42
CA GLY A 42 0.22 -10.92 1.70
C GLY A 42 0.68 -9.46 1.57
N MET A 43 1.55 -9.16 0.61
CA MET A 43 2.07 -7.82 0.35
C MET A 43 0.99 -6.88 -0.18
N TRP A 44 0.07 -7.39 -1.01
CA TRP A 44 -1.11 -6.62 -1.39
C TRP A 44 -1.94 -6.23 -0.15
N CYS A 45 -2.20 -7.16 0.76
CA CYS A 45 -2.90 -6.82 2.02
C CYS A 45 -2.11 -5.79 2.84
N LEU A 46 -0.78 -5.89 2.90
CA LEU A 46 0.05 -4.91 3.60
C LEU A 46 -0.08 -3.51 2.98
N LEU A 47 0.01 -3.39 1.65
CA LEU A 47 -0.21 -2.14 0.93
C LEU A 47 -1.59 -1.54 1.23
N PHE A 48 -2.64 -2.35 1.16
CA PHE A 48 -4.00 -1.89 1.47
C PHE A 48 -4.18 -1.50 2.94
N SER A 49 -3.40 -2.08 3.86
CA SER A 49 -3.44 -1.68 5.27
C SER A 49 -3.00 -0.23 5.45
N VAL A 50 -1.99 0.22 4.70
CA VAL A 50 -1.53 1.62 4.66
C VAL A 50 -2.62 2.53 4.08
N GLY A 51 -3.26 2.09 3.00
CA GLY A 51 -4.40 2.79 2.41
C GLY A 51 -5.58 2.96 3.39
N VAL A 52 -5.91 1.94 4.17
CA VAL A 52 -6.96 2.02 5.21
C VAL A 52 -6.61 3.04 6.30
N ILE A 53 -5.34 3.09 6.74
CA ILE A 53 -4.85 4.10 7.70
C ILE A 53 -5.06 5.51 7.13
N HIS A 54 -4.72 5.72 5.85
CA HIS A 54 -4.97 6.98 5.16
C HIS A 54 -6.45 7.35 5.09
N MET A 55 -7.30 6.47 4.57
CA MET A 55 -8.72 6.75 4.37
C MET A 55 -9.49 6.90 5.68
N THR A 56 -8.95 6.44 6.81
CA THR A 56 -9.56 6.62 8.14
C THR A 56 -9.07 7.89 8.86
N GLY A 57 -8.33 8.76 8.17
CA GLY A 57 -7.98 10.10 8.65
C GLY A 57 -6.82 10.12 9.65
N LYS A 58 -5.92 9.13 9.61
CA LYS A 58 -4.71 9.15 10.45
C LYS A 58 -3.71 10.21 9.95
N PRO A 59 -2.85 10.75 10.83
CA PRO A 59 -1.87 11.75 10.42
C PRO A 59 -0.92 11.25 9.32
N LEU A 60 -0.63 12.08 8.32
CA LEU A 60 0.22 11.73 7.17
C LEU A 60 1.62 11.27 7.58
N LYS A 61 2.18 11.79 8.68
CA LYS A 61 3.46 11.35 9.22
C LYS A 61 3.47 9.87 9.65
N VAL A 62 2.38 9.40 10.26
CA VAL A 62 2.23 7.98 10.65
C VAL A 62 2.16 7.10 9.40
N ILE A 63 1.53 7.60 8.35
CA ILE A 63 1.41 6.90 7.07
C ILE A 63 2.78 6.83 6.38
N GLU A 64 3.59 7.89 6.43
CA GLU A 64 4.95 7.91 5.90
C GLU A 64 5.83 6.82 6.53
N GLU A 65 5.83 6.73 7.86
CA GLU A 65 6.58 5.70 8.61
C GLU A 65 6.13 4.28 8.19
N GLN A 66 4.82 4.08 8.04
CA GLN A 66 4.27 2.79 7.62
C GLN A 66 4.62 2.44 6.17
N CYS A 67 4.67 3.42 5.26
CA CYS A 67 5.13 3.22 3.90
C CYS A 67 6.57 2.69 3.87
N GLN A 68 7.47 3.30 4.63
CA GLN A 68 8.88 2.90 4.67
C GLN A 68 9.04 1.46 5.15
N VAL A 69 8.39 1.11 6.27
CA VAL A 69 8.40 -0.26 6.80
C VAL A 69 7.85 -1.27 5.78
N SER A 70 6.75 -0.92 5.12
CA SER A 70 6.10 -1.80 4.15
C SER A 70 6.97 -2.01 2.90
N ILE A 71 7.61 -0.96 2.38
CA ILE A 71 8.52 -1.04 1.23
C ILE A 71 9.73 -1.90 1.56
N THR A 72 10.36 -1.70 2.72
CA THR A 72 11.50 -2.53 3.16
C THR A 72 11.12 -4.01 3.12
N GLN A 73 9.97 -4.37 3.68
CA GLN A 73 9.51 -5.75 3.68
C GLN A 73 9.21 -6.29 2.27
N MET A 74 8.57 -5.50 1.40
CA MET A 74 8.26 -5.91 0.03
C MET A 74 9.54 -6.19 -0.78
N VAL A 75 10.56 -5.33 -0.65
CA VAL A 75 11.87 -5.50 -1.29
C VAL A 75 12.59 -6.74 -0.77
N GLU A 76 12.62 -6.95 0.55
CA GLU A 76 13.24 -8.16 1.15
C GLU A 76 12.60 -9.46 0.63
N LEU A 77 11.31 -9.43 0.32
CA LEU A 77 10.55 -10.56 -0.18
C LEU A 77 10.54 -10.69 -1.71
N LYS A 78 11.18 -9.76 -2.42
CA LYS A 78 11.23 -9.65 -3.90
C LYS A 78 9.86 -9.42 -4.55
N GLU A 79 8.98 -8.70 -3.86
CA GLU A 79 7.63 -8.35 -4.31
C GLU A 79 7.65 -6.91 -4.87
N GLU A 80 8.29 -6.73 -6.03
CA GLU A 80 8.65 -5.42 -6.58
C GLU A 80 7.45 -4.62 -7.09
N ASP A 81 6.38 -5.27 -7.55
CA ASP A 81 5.17 -4.60 -8.01
C ASP A 81 4.50 -3.84 -6.85
N GLN A 82 4.37 -4.52 -5.70
CA GLN A 82 3.81 -3.94 -4.49
C GLN A 82 4.75 -2.88 -3.91
N ALA A 83 6.08 -3.11 -3.94
CA ALA A 83 7.06 -2.10 -3.52
C ALA A 83 6.96 -0.82 -4.37
N SER A 84 6.85 -0.96 -5.69
CA SER A 84 6.72 0.15 -6.63
C SER A 84 5.42 0.91 -6.42
N MET A 85 4.31 0.20 -6.24
CA MET A 85 3.03 0.84 -5.94
C MET A 85 3.03 1.53 -4.57
N GLN A 86 3.68 0.94 -3.56
CA GLN A 86 3.82 1.56 -2.25
C GLN A 86 4.70 2.82 -2.30
N ARG A 87 5.75 2.85 -3.13
CA ARG A 87 6.57 4.05 -3.39
C ARG A 87 5.74 5.17 -4.03
N MET A 88 4.86 4.84 -4.99
CA MET A 88 3.90 5.81 -5.56
C MET A 88 3.02 6.45 -4.49
N TYR A 89 2.41 5.63 -3.61
CA TYR A 89 1.61 6.16 -2.50
C TYR A 89 2.46 6.97 -1.50
N TRP A 90 3.68 6.54 -1.22
CA TRP A 90 4.57 7.30 -0.36
C TRP A 90 4.88 8.69 -0.94
N GLN A 91 5.19 8.79 -2.23
CA GLN A 91 5.42 10.08 -2.89
C GLN A 91 4.16 10.94 -2.90
N LEU A 92 2.98 10.34 -3.12
CA LEU A 92 1.70 11.04 -2.96
C LEU A 92 1.54 11.64 -1.57
N TYR A 93 1.85 10.90 -0.50
CA TYR A 93 1.74 11.41 0.87
C TYR A 93 2.76 12.52 1.15
N LEU A 94 3.98 12.43 0.62
CA LEU A 94 4.97 13.51 0.71
C LEU A 94 4.47 14.77 0.01
N ASN A 95 3.85 14.64 -1.16
CA ASN A 95 3.25 15.76 -1.89
C ASN A 95 2.11 16.40 -1.09
N LEU A 96 1.23 15.60 -0.48
CA LEU A 96 0.14 16.09 0.38
C LEU A 96 0.66 16.81 1.63
N MET A 97 1.84 16.45 2.13
CA MET A 97 2.51 17.15 3.24
C MET A 97 3.26 18.41 2.79
N GLY A 98 3.27 18.75 1.50
CA GLY A 98 4.09 19.85 0.95
C GLY A 98 5.60 19.58 1.03
N SER A 99 5.99 18.32 1.15
CA SER A 99 7.40 17.90 1.31
C SER A 99 8.10 17.63 -0.02
N SER A 100 7.64 18.25 -1.10
CA SER A 100 8.20 18.08 -2.45
C SER A 100 8.17 19.40 -3.21
N ASN A 101 9.17 19.62 -4.07
CA ASN A 101 9.32 20.86 -4.84
C ASN A 101 8.15 21.06 -5.81
N ASN A 102 7.67 19.95 -6.40
CA ASN A 102 6.48 19.91 -7.23
C ASN A 102 5.50 18.90 -6.59
N THR A 103 4.34 19.37 -6.14
CA THR A 103 3.35 18.51 -5.45
C THR A 103 2.35 17.86 -6.41
N VAL A 104 2.35 18.20 -7.70
CA VAL A 104 1.44 17.61 -8.69
C VAL A 104 2.06 16.45 -9.45
N GLU A 105 3.39 16.35 -9.51
CA GLU A 105 4.11 15.23 -10.10
C GLU A 105 4.45 14.20 -9.02
N LEU A 106 4.37 12.90 -9.35
CA LEU A 106 4.83 11.85 -8.44
C LEU A 106 6.34 11.66 -8.56
N SER A 107 7.11 12.75 -8.44
CA SER A 107 8.57 12.71 -8.51
C SER A 107 9.20 13.40 -7.30
N GLY A 108 10.08 12.69 -6.59
CA GLY A 108 10.72 13.19 -5.39
C GLY A 108 11.52 12.14 -4.65
N LYS A 109 11.49 12.21 -3.31
CA LYS A 109 12.28 11.35 -2.41
C LYS A 109 11.97 9.86 -2.56
N ALA A 110 10.71 9.50 -2.83
CA ALA A 110 10.26 8.12 -2.77
C ALA A 110 10.32 7.41 -4.13
N MET A 111 10.17 8.14 -5.23
CA MET A 111 10.19 7.63 -6.61
C MET A 111 10.23 8.78 -7.63
N ASP A 112 10.53 8.47 -8.90
CA ASP A 112 10.31 9.35 -10.05
C ASP A 112 9.37 8.68 -11.07
N GLU A 113 8.28 9.33 -11.45
CA GLU A 113 7.25 8.74 -12.32
C GLU A 113 7.78 8.40 -13.72
N LYS A 114 8.87 9.06 -14.15
CA LYS A 114 9.54 8.80 -15.43
C LYS A 114 10.37 7.52 -15.42
N GLU A 115 10.76 7.04 -14.24
CA GLU A 115 11.52 5.81 -14.07
C GLU A 115 10.62 4.57 -13.89
N VAL A 116 9.32 4.78 -13.63
CA VAL A 116 8.36 3.69 -13.47
C VAL A 116 8.00 3.12 -14.84
N VAL A 117 8.59 1.97 -15.17
CA VAL A 117 8.19 1.18 -16.34
C VAL A 117 7.05 0.26 -15.94
N PHE A 118 5.82 0.62 -16.32
CA PHE A 118 4.69 -0.31 -16.21
C PHE A 118 4.89 -1.45 -17.21
N THR A 119 5.20 -2.65 -16.71
CA THR A 119 5.02 -3.88 -17.48
C THR A 119 3.52 -4.12 -17.64
N PRO A 120 2.99 -4.26 -18.88
CA PRO A 120 1.60 -4.64 -19.06
C PRO A 120 1.36 -5.99 -18.37
N PHE A 121 0.26 -6.10 -17.63
CA PHE A 121 -0.15 -7.34 -16.98
C PHE A 121 -0.07 -8.51 -17.98
N SER A 122 0.87 -9.44 -17.74
CA SER A 122 1.07 -10.64 -18.55
C SER A 122 0.02 -11.70 -18.24
#